data_AF-A0A497LC59-F1
#
_entry.id   AF-A0A497LC59-F1
#
_cell.length_a   1.000
_cell.length_b   1.000
_cell.length_c   1.000
_cell.angle_alpha   90.00
_cell.angle_beta   90.00
_cell.angle_gamma   90.00
#
_symmetry.space_group_name_H-M   'P 1'
#
loop_
_entity.id
_entity.type
_entity.pdbx_description
1 polymer ?
#
loop_
_entity_poly.entity_id
_entity_poly.type
_entity_poly.pdbx_seq_one_letter_code
_entity_poly.pdbx_strand_id
1 'polypeptide(L)'
;GFESGSQRILNILRKPASVEENLKAVEVCKKAGLIVVGSFMIGNPTETMEDIKATVKFIEKVKDSLDMFGVNVTTPYPGTELWNICLKKRLIPEKFSWSDFTQDKTSILACENFSGDELQNLVLEIFSMQKISLSRIWRKSLLWLPWEVLLWGLRHPGKTFKLLFKVVFEGRK
;
A
#
# COMPACT_ATOMS: atom_id res chain seq x y z
N GLY A 1 5.03 9.17 2.12
CA GLY A 1 3.80 8.37 2.01
C GLY A 1 2.76 8.86 2.99
N PHE A 2 1.69 8.08 3.10
CA PHE A 2 0.63 8.23 4.09
C PHE A 2 1.09 7.74 5.45
N GLU A 3 1.96 6.72 5.44
CA GLU A 3 2.58 6.03 6.58
C GLU A 3 1.59 5.31 7.50
N SER A 4 0.63 6.01 8.11
CA SER A 4 -0.33 5.43 9.05
C SER A 4 -1.69 6.15 8.98
N GLY A 5 -2.76 5.42 9.27
CA GLY A 5 -4.08 6.00 9.54
C GLY A 5 -4.29 6.41 11.00
N SER A 6 -3.30 6.19 11.88
CA SER A 6 -3.33 6.65 13.27
C SER A 6 -2.55 7.96 13.43
N GLN A 7 -3.24 9.02 13.87
CA GLN A 7 -2.59 10.30 14.15
C GLN A 7 -1.51 10.17 15.24
N ARG A 8 -1.70 9.26 16.20
CA ARG A 8 -0.71 8.98 17.24
C ARG A 8 0.60 8.48 16.65
N ILE A 9 0.53 7.55 15.70
CA ILE A 9 1.71 7.01 15.03
C ILE A 9 2.36 8.05 14.12
N LEU A 10 1.58 8.82 13.37
CA LEU A 10 2.11 9.94 12.58
C LEU A 10 2.90 10.93 13.44
N ASN A 11 2.40 11.25 14.64
CA ASN A 11 3.10 12.12 15.59
C ASN A 11 4.41 11.49 16.09
N ILE A 12 4.42 10.18 16.39
CA ILE A 12 5.63 9.45 16.80
C ILE A 12 6.68 9.46 15.70
N LEU A 13 6.25 9.28 14.44
CA LEU A 13 7.10 9.37 13.26
C LEU A 13 7.46 10.81 12.87
N ARG A 14 6.96 11.81 13.61
CA ARG A 14 7.12 13.25 13.32
C ARG A 14 6.69 13.62 11.90
N LYS A 15 5.64 12.97 11.41
CA LYS A 15 5.06 13.32 10.12
C LYS A 15 4.34 14.68 10.26
N PRO A 16 4.65 15.67 9.41
CA PRO A 16 4.00 16.97 9.50
C PRO A 16 2.54 16.95 9.03
N ALA A 17 2.16 15.95 8.23
CA ALA A 17 0.80 15.78 7.73
C ALA A 17 -0.06 15.00 8.73
N SER A 18 -1.30 15.43 8.88
CA SER A 18 -2.35 14.75 9.62
C SER A 18 -3.11 13.72 8.77
N VAL A 19 -3.85 12.84 9.45
CA VAL A 19 -4.73 11.87 8.79
C VAL A 19 -5.78 12.57 7.91
N GLU A 20 -6.30 13.72 8.36
CA GLU A 20 -7.29 14.50 7.60
C GLU A 20 -6.69 15.14 6.35
N GLU A 21 -5.48 15.72 6.46
CA GLU A 21 -4.78 16.28 5.30
C GLU A 21 -4.45 15.20 4.27
N ASN A 22 -4.08 14.01 4.72
CA ASN A 22 -3.89 12.85 3.86
C ASN A 22 -5.18 12.47 3.11
N LEU A 23 -6.35 12.46 3.77
CA LEU A 23 -7.64 12.24 3.10
C LEU A 23 -7.91 13.30 2.04
N LYS A 24 -7.74 14.58 2.40
CA LYS A 24 -7.97 15.71 1.49
C LYS A 24 -7.03 15.66 0.29
N ALA A 25 -5.78 15.27 0.48
CA ALA A 25 -4.81 15.10 -0.59
C ALA A 25 -5.28 14.04 -1.60
N VAL A 26 -5.79 12.90 -1.13
CA VAL A 26 -6.36 11.86 -2.02
C VAL A 26 -7.52 12.41 -2.83
N GLU A 27 -8.45 13.13 -2.20
CA GLU A 27 -9.60 13.69 -2.88
C GLU A 27 -9.22 14.72 -3.95
N VAL A 28 -8.29 15.63 -3.63
CA VAL A 28 -7.82 16.67 -4.56
C VAL A 28 -7.10 16.03 -5.74
N CYS A 29 -6.16 15.11 -5.49
CA CYS A 29 -5.46 14.41 -6.56
C CYS A 29 -6.42 13.62 -7.45
N LYS A 30 -7.42 12.97 -6.86
CA LYS A 30 -8.42 12.21 -7.61
C LYS A 30 -9.26 13.11 -8.51
N LYS A 31 -9.72 14.26 -8.01
CA LYS A 31 -10.48 15.27 -8.78
C LYS A 31 -9.66 15.86 -9.93
N ALA A 32 -8.35 16.02 -9.72
CA ALA A 32 -7.42 16.48 -10.74
C ALA A 32 -7.03 15.40 -11.77
N GLY A 33 -7.48 14.16 -11.62
CA GLY A 33 -7.15 13.06 -12.52
C GLY A 33 -5.71 12.54 -12.37
N LEU A 34 -5.04 12.84 -11.26
CA LEU A 34 -3.67 12.39 -10.98
C LEU A 34 -3.66 10.91 -10.54
N ILE A 35 -2.55 10.24 -10.84
CA ILE A 35 -2.27 8.90 -10.31
C ILE A 35 -1.95 9.03 -8.82
N VAL A 36 -2.62 8.23 -7.98
CA VAL A 36 -2.40 8.24 -6.53
C VAL A 36 -1.91 6.88 -6.06
N VAL A 37 -0.72 6.82 -5.50
CA VAL A 37 -0.14 5.62 -4.91
C VAL A 37 -0.08 5.75 -3.39
N GLY A 38 -0.76 4.85 -2.68
CA GLY A 38 -0.72 4.76 -1.23
C GLY A 38 0.53 4.03 -0.75
N SER A 39 1.28 4.63 0.17
CA SER A 39 2.38 3.96 0.86
C SER A 39 2.14 4.07 2.35
N PHE A 40 2.00 2.92 2.98
CA PHE A 40 1.72 2.74 4.41
C PHE A 40 2.79 1.84 5.02
N MET A 41 2.91 1.91 6.34
CA MET A 41 3.81 1.07 7.12
C MET A 41 3.15 0.66 8.43
N ILE A 42 3.47 -0.54 8.89
CA ILE A 42 3.07 -1.07 10.19
C ILE A 42 4.29 -1.60 10.94
N GLY A 43 4.15 -1.90 12.23
CA GLY A 43 5.28 -2.24 13.10
C GLY A 43 6.07 -1.02 13.55
N ASN A 44 5.41 0.14 13.68
CA ASN A 44 6.01 1.37 14.19
C ASN A 44 6.26 1.29 15.71
N PRO A 45 7.19 2.07 16.29
CA PRO A 45 7.42 2.07 17.74
C PRO A 45 6.14 2.33 18.52
N THR A 46 5.90 1.55 19.56
CA THR A 46 4.69 1.60 20.42
C THR A 46 3.36 1.33 19.70
N GLU A 47 3.36 0.97 18.41
CA GLU A 47 2.12 0.77 17.65
C GLU A 47 1.27 -0.35 18.25
N THR A 48 -0.04 -0.11 18.39
CA THR A 48 -0.97 -1.10 18.92
C THR A 48 -1.89 -1.63 17.83
N MET A 49 -2.66 -2.67 18.15
CA MET A 49 -3.62 -3.24 17.20
C MET A 49 -4.70 -2.22 16.83
N GLU A 50 -5.05 -1.28 17.73
CA GLU A 50 -5.97 -0.19 17.48
C GLU A 50 -5.44 0.78 16.41
N ASP A 51 -4.14 1.09 16.43
CA ASP A 51 -3.51 1.95 15.42
C ASP A 51 -3.43 1.25 14.05
N ILE A 52 -3.12 -0.04 14.04
CA ILE A 52 -3.15 -0.84 12.81
C ILE A 52 -4.57 -0.86 12.24
N LYS A 53 -5.59 -1.10 13.08
CA LYS A 53 -7.00 -1.01 12.68
C LYS A 53 -7.39 0.37 12.16
N ALA A 54 -6.86 1.46 12.73
CA ALA A 54 -7.07 2.81 12.21
C ALA A 54 -6.46 2.97 10.80
N THR A 55 -5.27 2.40 10.58
CA THR A 55 -4.63 2.35 9.26
C THR A 55 -5.45 1.54 8.25
N VAL A 56 -5.94 0.37 8.63
CA VAL A 56 -6.83 -0.45 7.79
C VAL A 56 -8.09 0.33 7.41
N LYS A 57 -8.77 0.95 8.39
CA LYS A 57 -9.97 1.78 8.14
C LYS A 57 -9.67 2.95 7.20
N PHE A 58 -8.52 3.59 7.35
CA PHE A 58 -8.09 4.64 6.43
C PHE A 58 -7.94 4.09 5.01
N ILE A 59 -7.24 2.97 4.85
CA ILE A 59 -7.05 2.29 3.54
C ILE A 59 -8.41 1.93 2.93
N GLU A 60 -9.33 1.37 3.70
CA GLU A 60 -10.69 1.07 3.23
C GLU A 60 -11.43 2.29 2.70
N LYS A 61 -11.28 3.44 3.38
CA LYS A 61 -11.89 4.71 2.97
C LYS A 61 -11.30 5.25 1.67
N VAL A 62 -10.00 5.07 1.43
CA VAL A 62 -9.32 5.69 0.28
C VAL A 62 -9.04 4.76 -0.89
N LYS A 63 -9.07 3.43 -0.72
CA LYS A 63 -8.58 2.45 -1.71
C LYS A 63 -9.20 2.60 -3.10
N ASP A 64 -10.47 3.00 -3.20
CA ASP A 64 -11.15 3.21 -4.48
C ASP A 64 -10.69 4.48 -5.20
N SER A 65 -10.09 5.41 -4.48
CA SER A 65 -9.46 6.62 -5.02
C SER A 65 -7.97 6.43 -5.35
N LEU A 66 -7.31 5.43 -4.75
CA LEU A 66 -5.93 5.05 -5.06
C LEU A 66 -5.87 4.22 -6.36
N ASP A 67 -4.81 4.38 -7.14
CA ASP A 67 -4.48 3.50 -8.29
C ASP A 67 -3.76 2.23 -7.82
N MET A 68 -2.95 2.34 -6.76
CA MET A 68 -2.25 1.24 -6.10
C MET A 68 -1.95 1.64 -4.65
N PHE A 69 -1.76 0.66 -3.76
CA PHE A 69 -1.12 0.93 -2.48
C PHE A 69 -0.16 -0.20 -2.09
N GLY A 70 0.70 0.06 -1.11
CA GLY A 70 1.57 -0.94 -0.50
C GLY A 70 1.66 -0.70 1.01
N VAL A 71 1.85 -1.79 1.75
CA VAL A 71 2.10 -1.77 3.20
C VAL A 71 3.38 -2.53 3.47
N ASN A 72 4.32 -1.89 4.15
CA ASN A 72 5.59 -2.52 4.52
C ASN A 72 5.73 -2.60 6.03
N VAL A 73 6.56 -3.53 6.50
CA VAL A 73 6.98 -3.54 7.90
C VAL A 73 8.05 -2.47 8.11
N THR A 74 7.95 -1.75 9.22
CA THR A 74 8.85 -0.65 9.54
C THR A 74 10.23 -1.17 9.91
N THR A 75 11.23 -0.89 9.07
CA THR A 75 12.63 -1.23 9.31
C THR A 75 13.40 -0.03 9.85
N PRO A 76 14.01 -0.11 11.05
CA PRO A 76 14.81 0.98 11.60
C PRO A 76 16.20 1.02 10.94
N TYR A 77 16.41 1.88 9.94
CA TYR A 77 17.70 1.97 9.25
C TYR A 77 18.77 2.71 10.09
N PRO A 78 20.03 2.22 10.14
CA PRO A 78 21.10 2.88 10.89
C PRO A 78 21.30 4.35 10.51
N GLY A 79 21.52 5.19 11.53
CA GLY A 79 21.67 6.64 11.36
C GLY A 79 20.35 7.44 11.33
N THR A 80 19.19 6.78 11.27
CA THR A 80 17.89 7.46 11.38
C THR A 80 17.52 7.78 12.83
N GLU A 81 16.59 8.71 13.03
CA GLU A 81 16.02 8.94 14.36
C GLU A 81 15.31 7.70 14.91
N LEU A 82 14.61 6.97 14.05
CA LEU A 82 13.94 5.72 14.39
C LEU A 82 14.93 4.68 14.94
N TRP A 83 16.10 4.55 14.31
CA TRP A 83 17.18 3.70 14.82
C TRP A 83 17.61 4.08 16.23
N ASN A 84 17.77 5.37 16.52
CA ASN A 84 18.14 5.83 17.86
C ASN A 84 17.04 5.52 18.91
N ILE A 85 15.77 5.60 18.52
CA ILE A 85 14.64 5.18 19.37
C ILE A 85 14.71 3.68 19.66
N CYS A 86 14.92 2.86 18.63
CA CYS A 86 15.01 1.41 18.75
C CYS A 86 16.24 0.97 19.59
N LEU A 87 17.39 1.64 19.45
CA LEU A 87 18.56 1.42 20.30
C LEU A 87 18.27 1.69 21.77
N LYS A 88 17.63 2.83 22.09
CA LYS A 88 17.24 3.19 23.47
C LYS A 88 16.26 2.18 24.07
N LYS A 89 15.37 1.64 23.25
CA LYS A 89 14.40 0.60 23.64
C LYS A 89 14.97 -0.83 23.62
N ARG A 90 16.23 -1.01 23.22
CA ARG A 90 16.89 -2.33 23.06
C ARG A 90 16.14 -3.26 22.09
N LEU A 91 15.58 -2.68 21.03
CA LEU A 91 14.89 -3.43 19.97
C LEU A 91 15.82 -3.88 18.85
N ILE A 92 17.02 -3.29 18.76
CA ILE A 92 18.05 -3.72 17.82
C ILE A 92 18.86 -4.85 18.45
N PRO A 93 18.97 -6.03 17.80
CA PRO A 93 19.77 -7.13 18.31
C PRO A 93 21.27 -6.78 18.32
N GLU A 94 22.03 -7.34 19.27
CA GLU A 94 23.49 -7.11 19.37
C GLU A 94 24.26 -7.60 18.14
N LYS A 95 23.74 -8.65 17.49
CA LYS A 95 24.29 -9.23 16.26
C LYS A 95 23.22 -9.16 15.17
N PHE A 96 23.55 -8.51 14.07
CA PHE A 96 22.75 -8.48 12.85
C PHE A 96 23.66 -8.50 11.62
N SER A 97 23.10 -8.88 10.49
CA SER A 97 23.71 -8.70 9.17
C SER A 97 23.08 -7.50 8.47
N TRP A 98 23.85 -6.85 7.60
CA TRP A 98 23.31 -5.81 6.70
C TRP A 98 22.19 -6.34 5.79
N SER A 99 22.19 -7.64 5.50
CA SER A 99 21.13 -8.33 4.75
C SER A 99 19.79 -8.44 5.48
N ASP A 100 19.74 -8.03 6.75
CA ASP A 100 18.54 -8.12 7.60
C ASP A 100 17.71 -6.84 7.55
N PHE A 101 18.25 -5.76 6.95
CA PHE A 101 17.57 -4.49 6.76
C PHE A 101 16.85 -4.41 5.41
N THR A 102 15.94 -5.35 5.17
CA THR A 102 15.11 -5.35 3.96
C THR A 102 13.64 -5.18 4.32
N GLN A 103 12.87 -4.54 3.43
CA GLN A 103 11.46 -4.20 3.71
C GLN A 103 10.52 -5.43 3.70
N ASP A 104 10.97 -6.54 3.12
CA ASP A 104 10.28 -7.82 3.05
C ASP A 104 10.54 -8.72 4.27
N LYS A 105 11.62 -8.45 5.02
CA LYS A 105 12.01 -9.24 6.19
C LYS A 105 11.58 -8.56 7.47
N THR A 106 11.25 -9.40 8.45
CA THR A 106 10.83 -9.01 9.80
C THR A 106 11.91 -9.33 10.83
N SER A 107 13.16 -9.44 10.38
CA SER A 107 14.35 -9.77 11.18
C SER A 107 14.76 -8.67 12.16
N ILE A 108 14.45 -7.41 11.86
CA ILE A 108 14.72 -6.27 12.74
C ILE A 108 13.44 -5.44 12.86
N LEU A 109 12.85 -5.47 14.05
CA LEU A 109 11.55 -4.85 14.31
C LEU A 109 11.71 -3.51 15.03
N ALA A 110 10.95 -2.52 14.59
CA ALA A 110 10.86 -1.24 15.28
C ALA A 110 9.81 -1.21 16.39
N CYS A 111 8.94 -2.23 16.48
CA CYS A 111 7.85 -2.31 17.45
C CYS A 111 8.07 -3.42 18.47
N GLU A 112 7.76 -3.11 19.72
CA GLU A 112 7.79 -4.01 20.87
C GLU A 112 6.54 -4.89 21.03
N ASN A 113 5.43 -4.51 20.39
CA ASN A 113 4.12 -5.11 20.65
C ASN A 113 3.76 -6.27 19.70
N PHE A 114 4.58 -6.52 18.68
CA PHE A 114 4.29 -7.53 17.66
C PHE A 114 5.55 -8.30 17.32
N SER A 115 5.37 -9.60 17.08
CA SER A 115 6.36 -10.43 16.42
C SER A 115 6.43 -10.14 14.93
N GLY A 116 7.51 -10.59 14.30
CA GLY A 116 7.70 -10.45 12.86
C GLY A 116 6.62 -11.16 12.05
N ASP A 117 6.27 -12.39 12.47
CA ASP A 117 5.27 -13.21 11.78
C ASP A 117 3.87 -12.57 11.88
N GLU A 118 3.51 -11.99 13.02
CA GLU A 118 2.25 -11.26 13.17
C GLU A 118 2.17 -10.07 12.21
N LEU A 119 3.25 -9.29 12.08
CA LEU A 119 3.30 -8.16 11.16
C LEU A 119 3.23 -8.61 9.70
N GLN A 120 3.92 -9.71 9.33
CA GLN A 120 3.85 -10.26 7.98
C GLN A 120 2.44 -10.75 7.64
N ASN A 121 1.78 -11.44 8.57
CA ASN A 121 0.39 -11.87 8.38
C ASN A 121 -0.55 -10.67 8.18
N LEU A 122 -0.39 -9.61 8.99
CA LEU A 122 -1.15 -8.36 8.83
C LEU A 122 -0.89 -7.68 7.49
N VAL A 123 0.36 -7.66 7.03
CA VAL A 123 0.70 -7.17 5.68
C VAL A 123 -0.06 -7.98 4.62
N LEU A 124 -0.04 -9.31 4.68
CA LEU A 124 -0.74 -10.17 3.73
C LEU A 124 -2.26 -9.97 3.76
N GLU A 125 -2.85 -9.83 4.95
CA GLU A 125 -4.27 -9.51 5.11
C GLU A 125 -4.61 -8.17 4.43
N ILE A 126 -3.81 -7.13 4.65
CA ILE A 126 -4.05 -5.81 4.03
C ILE A 126 -3.82 -5.86 2.53
N PHE A 127 -2.81 -6.61 2.05
CA PHE A 127 -2.58 -6.84 0.63
C PHE A 127 -3.78 -7.52 -0.03
N SER A 128 -4.45 -8.47 0.65
CA SER A 128 -5.66 -9.13 0.13
C SER A 128 -6.83 -8.15 -0.12
N MET A 129 -6.81 -6.97 0.54
CA MET A 129 -7.81 -5.91 0.32
C MET A 129 -7.60 -5.16 -1.00
N GLN A 130 -6.45 -5.32 -1.66
CA GLN A 130 -6.24 -4.82 -3.00
C GLN A 130 -7.17 -5.56 -3.95
N LYS A 131 -8.29 -4.93 -4.30
CA LYS A 131 -9.08 -5.41 -5.43
C LYS A 131 -8.22 -5.29 -6.69
N ILE A 132 -7.80 -6.42 -7.26
CA ILE A 132 -7.54 -6.51 -8.70
C ILE A 132 -8.90 -6.29 -9.38
N SER A 133 -9.32 -5.03 -9.46
CA SER A 133 -10.55 -4.67 -10.13
C SER A 133 -10.32 -4.84 -11.62
N LEU A 134 -10.70 -6.01 -12.12
CA LEU A 134 -10.82 -6.25 -13.55
C LEU A 134 -11.58 -5.08 -14.19
N SER A 135 -12.66 -4.58 -13.58
CA SER A 135 -13.43 -3.45 -14.12
C SER A 135 -12.62 -2.15 -14.27
N ARG A 136 -11.59 -1.87 -13.46
CA ARG A 136 -10.65 -0.76 -13.68
C ARG A 136 -9.74 -0.99 -14.88
N ILE A 137 -9.25 -2.22 -15.03
CA ILE A 137 -8.43 -2.66 -16.16
C ILE A 137 -9.24 -2.58 -17.46
N TRP A 138 -10.47 -3.09 -17.44
CA TRP A 138 -11.43 -3.07 -18.55
C TRP A 138 -11.88 -1.64 -18.87
N ARG A 139 -12.18 -0.78 -17.88
CA ARG A 139 -12.57 0.62 -18.12
C ARG A 139 -11.49 1.40 -18.85
N LYS A 140 -10.22 1.33 -18.41
CA LYS A 140 -9.12 2.05 -19.08
C LYS A 140 -8.85 1.50 -20.49
N SER A 141 -9.10 0.22 -20.74
CA SER A 141 -8.79 -0.45 -22.02
C SER A 141 -9.92 -0.40 -23.05
N LEU A 142 -11.19 -0.42 -22.61
CA LEU A 142 -12.37 -0.38 -23.49
C LEU A 142 -12.71 1.05 -23.97
N LEU A 143 -12.31 2.09 -23.23
CA LEU A 143 -12.58 3.49 -23.58
C LEU A 143 -11.92 3.93 -24.90
N TRP A 144 -10.92 3.20 -25.39
CA TRP A 144 -10.19 3.50 -26.63
C TRP A 144 -10.63 2.65 -27.82
N LEU A 145 -11.57 1.71 -27.63
CA LEU A 145 -12.02 0.85 -28.72
C LEU A 145 -13.12 1.55 -29.53
N PRO A 146 -12.96 1.66 -30.87
CA PRO A 146 -14.02 2.14 -31.75
C PRO A 146 -15.31 1.35 -31.56
N TRP A 147 -16.47 2.01 -31.68
CA TRP A 147 -17.78 1.39 -31.40
C TRP A 147 -18.06 0.16 -32.30
N GLU A 148 -17.45 0.14 -33.49
CA GLU A 148 -17.48 -0.97 -34.44
C GLU A 148 -16.81 -2.23 -33.87
N VAL A 149 -15.74 -2.07 -33.09
CA VAL A 149 -15.02 -3.19 -32.44
C VAL A 149 -15.86 -3.80 -31.32
N LEU A 150 -16.60 -2.95 -30.58
CA LEU A 150 -17.54 -3.41 -29.55
C LEU A 150 -18.70 -4.22 -30.17
N LEU A 151 -19.30 -3.73 -31.26
CA LEU A 151 -20.36 -4.45 -31.98
C LEU A 151 -19.86 -5.75 -32.63
N TRP A 152 -18.69 -5.71 -33.26
CA TRP A 152 -18.06 -6.90 -33.82
C TRP A 152 -17.81 -7.94 -32.73
N GLY A 153 -17.45 -7.46 -31.53
CA GLY A 153 -17.15 -8.30 -30.39
C GLY A 153 -18.36 -9.06 -29.84
N LEU A 154 -19.56 -8.47 -29.91
CA LEU A 154 -20.83 -9.14 -29.56
C LEU A 154 -21.17 -10.30 -30.49
N ARG A 155 -20.72 -10.24 -31.76
CA ARG A 155 -20.93 -11.30 -32.76
C ARG A 155 -19.88 -12.42 -32.69
N HIS A 156 -18.75 -12.19 -32.01
CA HIS A 156 -17.61 -13.12 -31.97
C HIS A 156 -16.98 -13.27 -30.57
N PRO A 157 -17.74 -13.67 -29.54
CA PRO A 157 -17.33 -13.57 -28.14
C PRO A 157 -15.98 -14.23 -27.82
N GLY A 158 -15.66 -15.39 -28.42
CA GLY A 158 -14.38 -16.06 -28.21
C GLY A 158 -13.16 -15.32 -28.79
N LYS A 159 -13.32 -14.61 -29.91
CA LYS A 159 -12.25 -13.81 -30.52
C LYS A 159 -12.07 -12.49 -29.78
N THR A 160 -13.16 -11.90 -29.32
CA THR A 160 -13.20 -10.70 -28.48
C THR A 160 -12.46 -10.90 -27.17
N PHE A 161 -12.69 -12.04 -26.49
CA PHE A 161 -11.99 -12.37 -25.27
C PHE A 161 -10.48 -12.47 -25.48
N LYS A 162 -10.02 -13.16 -26.54
CA LYS A 162 -8.59 -13.25 -26.88
C LYS A 162 -7.96 -11.89 -27.21
N LEU A 163 -8.65 -11.05 -27.99
CA LEU A 163 -8.16 -9.72 -28.36
C LEU A 163 -8.03 -8.82 -27.12
N LEU A 164 -9.05 -8.81 -26.26
CA LEU A 164 -9.04 -8.01 -25.05
C LEU A 164 -8.00 -8.50 -24.05
N PHE A 165 -7.84 -9.82 -23.88
CA PHE A 165 -6.77 -10.40 -23.06
C PHE A 165 -5.39 -9.95 -23.56
N LYS A 166 -5.17 -9.98 -24.88
CA LYS A 166 -3.92 -9.52 -25.49
C LYS A 166 -3.66 -8.03 -25.27
N VAL A 167 -4.65 -7.17 -25.51
CA VAL A 167 -4.53 -5.71 -25.32
C VAL A 167 -4.29 -5.36 -23.86
N VAL A 168 -4.97 -6.05 -22.94
CA VAL A 168 -4.92 -5.77 -21.50
C VAL A 168 -3.61 -6.26 -20.87
N PHE A 169 -3.15 -7.46 -21.23
CA PHE A 169 -2.06 -8.15 -20.53
C PHE A 169 -0.74 -8.22 -21.30
N GLU A 170 -0.76 -8.15 -22.65
CA GLU A 170 0.47 -8.19 -23.47
C GLU A 170 0.89 -6.81 -24.00
N GLY A 171 -0.01 -5.81 -23.97
CA GLY A 171 0.21 -4.48 -24.57
C GLY A 171 1.08 -3.49 -23.78
N ARG A 172 1.72 -3.89 -22.68
CA ARG A 172 2.70 -3.06 -21.96
C ARG A 172 4.12 -3.54 -22.24
N LYS A 173 4.70 -3.10 -23.35
CA LYS A 173 6.15 -3.03 -23.56
C LYS A 173 6.54 -1.57 -23.76
#